data_AF-G4CKC4-F1
#
_entry.id   AF-G4CKC4-F1
#
_cell.length_a   1.000
_cell.length_b   1.000
_cell.length_c   1.000
_cell.angle_alpha   90.00
_cell.angle_beta   90.00
_cell.angle_gamma   90.00
#
_symmetry.space_group_name_H-M   'P 1'
#
loop_
_entity.id
_entity.type
_entity.pdbx_description
1 polymer ?
#
loop_
_entity_poly.entity_id
_entity_poly.type
_entity_poly.pdbx_seq_one_letter_code
_entity_poly.pdbx_strand_id
1 'polypeptide(L)' 'MSTPPTVSCPTCRRPVVWSAEASPYRPFCSRRCRLIDLGAWADESRRIPSTEPDSADGSADIPAWDDSDRQVF' A
#
# COMPACT_ATOMS: atom_id res chain seq x y z
N MET A 1 25.37 14.18 7.88
CA MET A 1 24.45 13.81 6.78
C MET A 1 23.96 12.40 7.03
N SER A 2 22.64 12.16 6.96
CA SER A 2 22.08 10.82 7.20
C SER A 2 22.27 9.93 5.98
N THR A 3 22.71 8.69 6.18
CA THR A 3 22.85 7.71 5.09
C THR A 3 21.47 7.23 4.67
N PRO A 4 21.13 7.20 3.36
CA PRO A 4 19.83 6.72 2.92
C PRO A 4 19.67 5.23 3.28
N PRO A 5 18.50 4.82 3.83
CA PRO A 5 18.28 3.42 4.17
C PRO A 5 18.24 2.54 2.91
N THR A 6 18.52 1.26 3.08
CA THR A 6 18.37 0.26 2.01
C THR A 6 17.19 -0.66 2.35
N VAL A 7 16.31 -0.89 1.39
CA VAL A 7 15.12 -1.75 1.52
C VAL A 7 15.18 -2.90 0.51
N SER A 8 14.43 -3.97 0.77
CA SER A 8 14.30 -5.08 -0.18
C SER A 8 13.21 -4.80 -1.21
N CYS A 9 13.50 -5.02 -2.50
CA CYS A 9 12.48 -4.94 -3.54
C CYS A 9 11.38 -6.00 -3.28
N PRO A 10 10.09 -5.62 -3.22
CA PRO A 10 9.02 -6.56 -2.88
C PRO A 10 8.74 -7.61 -3.99
N THR A 11 9.25 -7.39 -5.20
CA THR A 11 9.07 -8.31 -6.33
C THR A 11 10.18 -9.35 -6.43
N CYS A 12 11.44 -8.93 -6.29
CA CYS A 12 12.61 -9.79 -6.57
C CYS A 12 13.64 -9.83 -5.42
N ARG A 13 13.36 -9.14 -4.31
CA ARG A 13 14.19 -9.05 -3.08
C ARG A 13 15.58 -8.43 -3.24
N ARG A 14 15.90 -7.86 -4.41
CA ARG A 14 17.16 -7.11 -4.60
C ARG A 14 17.20 -5.87 -3.68
N PRO A 15 18.36 -5.53 -3.07
CA PRO A 15 18.48 -4.31 -2.27
C PRO A 15 18.28 -3.05 -3.12
N VAL A 16 17.59 -2.06 -2.55
CA VAL A 16 17.27 -0.76 -3.17
C VAL A 16 17.61 0.33 -2.17
N VAL A 17 18.52 1.23 -2.55
CA VAL A 17 18.85 2.42 -1.76
C VAL A 17 17.71 3.42 -1.85
N TRP A 18 17.33 4.03 -0.73
CA TRP A 18 16.22 5.00 -0.67
C TRP A 18 16.65 6.39 -1.20
N SER A 19 17.03 6.50 -2.47
CA SER A 19 17.39 7.74 -3.19
C SER A 19 16.64 7.85 -4.52
N ALA A 20 16.20 9.07 -4.87
CA ALA A 20 15.38 9.29 -6.07
C ALA A 20 16.26 9.17 -7.32
N GLU A 21 17.48 9.68 -7.17
CA GLU A 21 18.54 9.76 -8.16
C GLU A 21 19.07 8.35 -8.44
N ALA A 22 19.40 7.58 -7.39
CA ALA A 22 19.94 6.23 -7.54
C ALA A 22 18.86 5.16 -7.79
N SER A 23 17.61 5.39 -7.37
CA SER A 23 16.53 4.40 -7.41
C SER A 23 15.18 5.06 -7.69
N PRO A 24 14.93 5.51 -8.94
CA PRO A 24 13.72 6.26 -9.30
C PRO A 24 12.43 5.46 -9.18
N TYR A 25 12.52 4.13 -9.13
CA TYR A 25 11.38 3.22 -8.99
C TYR A 25 11.21 2.65 -7.58
N ARG A 26 11.93 3.18 -6.58
CA ARG A 26 11.81 2.74 -5.17
C ARG A 26 10.34 2.65 -4.72
N PRO A 27 9.93 1.59 -3.99
CA PRO A 27 10.77 0.54 -3.38
C PRO A 27 11.22 -0.57 -4.35
N PHE A 28 10.92 -0.45 -5.65
CA PHE A 28 11.29 -1.45 -6.66
C PHE A 28 12.68 -1.18 -7.25
N CYS A 29 13.42 -2.26 -7.56
CA CYS A 29 14.75 -2.12 -8.16
C CYS A 29 14.70 -1.70 -9.65
N SER A 30 13.52 -1.71 -10.28
CA SER A 30 13.34 -1.38 -11.69
C SER A 30 11.88 -1.13 -12.04
N ARG A 31 11.63 -0.47 -13.19
CA ARG A 31 10.29 -0.33 -13.78
C ARG A 31 9.59 -1.67 -13.97
N ARG A 32 10.33 -2.71 -14.37
CA ARG A 32 9.79 -4.06 -14.58
C ARG A 32 9.19 -4.62 -13.28
N CYS A 33 9.91 -4.52 -12.16
CA CYS A 33 9.42 -5.01 -10.87
C CYS A 33 8.16 -4.27 -10.41
N ARG A 34 8.11 -2.94 -10.60
CA ARG A 34 6.89 -2.15 -10.33
C ARG A 34 5.68 -2.63 -11.14
N LEU A 35 5.87 -2.92 -12.43
CA LEU A 35 4.79 -3.38 -13.31
C LEU A 35 4.33 -4.80 -12.97
N ILE A 36 5.24 -5.69 -12.57
CA ILE A 36 4.88 -7.04 -12.12
C ILE A 36 4.03 -6.96 -10.85
N ASP A 37 4.43 -6.13 -9.89
CA ASP A 37 3.66 -5.93 -8.66
C ASP A 37 2.26 -5.41 -8.96
N LEU A 38 2.15 -4.39 -9.82
CA LEU A 38 0.87 -3.86 -10.27
C LEU A 38 0.01 -4.92 -10.98
N GLY A 39 0.62 -5.75 -11.84
CA GLY A 39 -0.06 -6.86 -12.52
C GLY A 39 -0.61 -7.88 -11.52
N ALA A 40 0.16 -8.21 -10.49
CA ALA A 40 -0.24 -9.15 -9.44
C ALA A 40 -1.42 -8.64 -8.56
N TRP A 41 -1.64 -7.33 -8.50
CA TRP A 41 -2.86 -6.77 -7.90
C TRP A 41 -4.03 -6.79 -8.86
N ALA A 42 -3.79 -6.48 -10.13
CA ALA A 42 -4.82 -6.49 -11.17
C ALA A 42 -5.35 -7.89 -11.48
N ASP A 43 -4.53 -8.93 -11.28
CA ASP A 43 -4.91 -10.35 -11.47
C ASP A 43 -5.43 -11.03 -10.20
N GLU A 44 -5.61 -10.27 -9.11
CA GLU A 44 -6.06 -10.76 -7.79
C GLU A 44 -5.14 -11.80 -7.12
N SER A 45 -3.93 -12.03 -7.63
CA SER A 45 -2.94 -12.90 -6.98
C SER A 45 -2.38 -12.31 -5.68
N ARG A 46 -2.44 -10.98 -5.54
CA ARG A 46 -2.23 -10.27 -4.28
C ARG A 46 -3.56 -9.88 -3.67
N ARG A 47 -3.90 -10.52 -2.56
CA ARG A 47 -5.10 -10.24 -1.76
C ARG A 47 -4.75 -10.10 -0.29
N ILE A 48 -5.49 -9.24 0.40
CA ILE A 48 -5.48 -9.17 1.86
C ILE A 48 -6.50 -10.20 2.36
N PRO A 49 -6.11 -11.20 3.15
CA PRO A 49 -7.06 -12.14 3.71
C PRO A 49 -8.01 -11.43 4.68
N SER A 50 -9.31 -11.75 4.62
CA SER A 50 -10.28 -11.30 5.61
C SER A 50 -10.07 -12.08 6.92
N THR A 51 -10.13 -11.37 8.04
CA THR A 51 -10.11 -11.96 9.41
C THR A 51 -11.51 -12.19 9.99
N GLU A 52 -12.57 -11.86 9.25
CA GLU A 52 -13.93 -12.05 9.73
C GLU A 52 -14.31 -13.54 9.71
N PRO A 53 -14.79 -14.10 10.85
CA PRO A 53 -15.56 -15.34 10.80
C PRO A 53 -16.88 -15.04 10.07
N ASP A 54 -17.29 -15.91 9.15
CA ASP A 54 -18.58 -15.82 8.46
C ASP A 54 -19.74 -15.81 9.47
N SER A 55 -20.14 -14.64 9.98
CA SER A 55 -21.30 -14.47 10.86
C SER A 55 -21.76 -13.01 10.98
N ALA A 56 -23.02 -12.81 10.59
CA ALA A 56 -23.99 -11.81 11.06
C ALA A 56 -23.95 -10.38 10.47
N ASP A 57 -24.88 -10.20 9.51
CA ASP A 57 -25.91 -9.16 9.45
C ASP A 57 -25.51 -7.70 9.75
N GLY A 58 -25.63 -6.87 8.71
CA GLY A 58 -25.22 -5.47 8.69
C GLY A 58 -26.09 -4.52 9.50
N SER A 59 -25.97 -4.55 10.82
CA SER A 59 -26.30 -3.40 11.68
C SER A 59 -25.03 -2.91 12.37
N ALA A 60 -24.10 -2.37 11.59
CA ALA A 60 -23.10 -1.49 12.16
C ALA A 60 -23.80 -0.18 12.52
N ASP A 61 -24.09 0.02 13.81
CA ASP A 61 -24.38 1.33 14.38
C ASP A 61 -23.15 2.23 14.16
N ILE A 62 -23.06 2.81 12.96
CA ILE A 62 -22.07 3.82 12.63
C ILE A 62 -22.49 5.05 13.45
N PRO A 63 -21.72 5.49 14.46
CA PRO A 63 -22.02 6.76 15.09
C PRO A 63 -21.96 7.83 14.00
N ALA A 64 -23.05 8.59 13.89
CA ALA A 64 -23.15 9.71 12.95
C ALA A 64 -21.88 10.55 13.10
N TRP A 65 -21.07 10.58 12.04
CA TRP A 65 -19.95 11.50 11.94
C TRP A 65 -20.58 12.88 12.07
N ASP A 66 -20.36 13.51 13.22
CA ASP A 66 -20.98 14.77 13.60
C ASP A 66 -20.61 15.83 12.56
N ASP A 67 -21.58 16.20 11.72
CA ASP A 67 -21.45 17.22 10.67
C ASP A 67 -21.37 18.64 11.26
N SER A 68 -21.02 18.79 12.55
CA SER A 68 -20.92 20.09 13.22
C SER A 68 -19.66 20.88 12.85
N ASP A 69 -18.71 20.27 12.12
CA ASP A 69 -17.52 20.96 11.58
C ASP A 69 -17.66 21.36 10.09
N ARG A 70 -18.84 21.20 9.47
CA ARG A 70 -19.17 21.95 8.24
C ARG A 70 -19.53 23.38 8.61
N GLN A 71 -18.52 24.14 9.07
CA GLN A 71 -18.63 25.57 9.19
C GLN A 71 -18.96 26.17 7.82
N VAL A 72 -20.14 26.75 7.81
CA VAL A 72 -20.71 27.69 6.87
C VAL A 72 -19.65 28.71 6.44
N PHE A 73 -19.36 28.75 5.14
CA PHE A 73 -19.08 30.02 4.44
C PHE A 73 -20.24 30.29 3.50
#